data_AF-A0A7W7G8Y3-F1
#
_entry.id   AF-A0A7W7G8Y3-F1
#
_cell.length_a   1.000
_cell.length_b   1.000
_cell.length_c   1.000
_cell.angle_alpha   90.00
_cell.angle_beta   90.00
_cell.angle_gamma   90.00
#
_symmetry.space_group_name_H-M   'P 1'
#
loop_
_entity.id
_entity.type
_entity.pdbx_description
1 polymer ?
#
loop_
_entity_poly.entity_id
_entity_poly.type
_entity_poly.pdbx_seq_one_letter_code
_entity_poly.pdbx_strand_id
1 'polypeptide(L)'
;MTVVGEIDLYTAPRLQAEFTRLLETGPDLVVIDMSGVEFCDSTGMNVLLSALKRMRERGGALEVASPRPAVRKILQVTGLDSVFTVHDTIPAELLPAEHPG
;
A
#
# COMPACT_ATOMS: atom_id res chain seq x y z
N MET A 1 6.37 2.46 3.16
CA MET A 1 6.89 1.17 2.63
C MET A 1 6.82 1.24 1.11
N THR A 2 7.87 0.81 0.40
CA THR A 2 7.87 0.77 -1.08
C THR A 2 7.72 -0.66 -1.56
N VAL A 3 6.86 -0.88 -2.55
CA VAL A 3 6.65 -2.18 -3.19
C VAL A 3 6.98 -2.04 -4.67
N VAL A 4 7.66 -3.04 -5.22
CA VAL A 4 8.10 -3.05 -6.63
C VAL A 4 7.84 -4.41 -7.26
N GLY A 5 7.64 -4.42 -8.58
CA GLY A 5 7.34 -5.63 -9.36
C GLY A 5 5.84 -5.93 -9.43
N GLU A 6 5.49 -7.21 -9.37
CA GLU A 6 4.10 -7.67 -9.47
C GLU A 6 3.59 -8.14 -8.11
N ILE A 7 2.30 -7.86 -7.83
CA ILE A 7 1.58 -8.38 -6.67
C ILE A 7 0.55 -9.40 -7.14
N ASP A 8 0.90 -10.69 -7.04
CA ASP A 8 0.10 -11.80 -7.55
C ASP A 8 0.03 -12.96 -6.54
N LEU A 9 -0.54 -14.09 -6.94
CA LEU A 9 -0.62 -15.30 -6.12
C LEU A 9 0.74 -15.76 -5.54
N TYR A 10 1.86 -15.52 -6.23
CA TYR A 10 3.19 -15.96 -5.81
C TYR A 10 3.86 -14.95 -4.88
N THR A 11 3.66 -13.64 -5.10
CA THR A 11 4.29 -12.59 -4.30
C THR A 11 3.44 -12.09 -3.14
N ALA A 12 2.11 -12.26 -3.21
CA ALA A 12 1.16 -11.86 -2.17
C ALA A 12 1.47 -12.44 -0.77
N PRO A 13 1.85 -13.73 -0.60
CA PRO A 13 2.21 -14.25 0.72
C PRO A 13 3.40 -13.53 1.35
N ARG A 14 4.39 -13.14 0.54
CA ARG A 14 5.55 -12.37 1.01
C ARG A 14 5.14 -10.98 1.46
N LEU A 15 4.30 -10.29 0.68
CA LEU A 15 3.77 -8.98 1.06
C LEU A 15 2.95 -9.05 2.35
N GLN A 16 2.13 -10.09 2.52
CA GLN A 16 1.34 -10.31 3.73
C GLN A 16 2.21 -10.53 4.98
N ALA A 17 3.28 -11.30 4.84
CA ALA A 17 4.24 -11.49 5.92
C ALA A 17 4.89 -10.15 6.31
N GLU A 18 5.19 -9.30 5.32
CA GLU A 18 5.81 -8.01 5.60
C GLU A 18 4.88 -7.00 6.25
N PHE A 19 3.60 -6.99 5.84
CA PHE A 19 2.58 -6.28 6.61
C PHE A 19 2.50 -6.79 8.04
N THR A 20 2.50 -8.10 8.26
CA THR A 20 2.39 -8.65 9.61
C THR A 20 3.53 -8.14 10.50
N ARG A 21 4.78 -8.20 10.03
CA ARG A 21 5.94 -7.66 10.75
C ARG A 21 5.89 -6.15 10.96
N LEU A 22 5.51 -5.39 9.93
CA LEU A 22 5.38 -3.93 10.06
C LEU A 22 4.27 -3.56 11.07
N LEU A 23 3.18 -4.32 11.08
CA LEU A 23 2.07 -4.07 11.98
C LEU A 23 2.43 -4.37 13.45
N GLU A 24 3.37 -5.28 13.72
CA GLU A 24 3.88 -5.55 15.08
C GLU A 24 4.60 -4.34 15.69
N THR A 25 5.15 -3.42 14.88
CA THR A 25 5.77 -2.19 15.39
C THR A 25 4.76 -1.11 15.76
N GLY A 26 3.46 -1.35 15.55
CA GLY A 26 2.37 -0.45 15.93
C GLY A 26 2.31 0.91 15.23
N PRO A 27 2.57 1.06 13.91
CA PRO A 27 2.42 2.36 13.26
C PRO A 27 0.96 2.82 13.21
N ASP A 28 0.75 4.12 13.42
CA ASP A 28 -0.55 4.79 13.24
C ASP A 28 -0.89 5.00 11.76
N LEU A 29 0.12 5.20 10.91
CA LEU A 29 -0.04 5.39 9.48
C LEU A 29 0.98 4.55 8.72
N VAL A 30 0.51 3.86 7.68
CA VAL A 30 1.36 3.20 6.68
C VAL A 30 0.97 3.73 5.31
N VAL A 31 1.94 4.28 4.59
CA VAL A 31 1.79 4.63 3.18
C VAL A 31 2.59 3.64 2.32
N ILE A 32 1.92 3.06 1.35
CA ILE A 32 2.51 2.14 0.37
C ILE A 32 2.84 2.92 -0.89
N ASP A 33 4.12 3.08 -1.19
CA ASP A 33 4.55 3.56 -2.49
C ASP A 33 4.46 2.43 -3.51
N MET A 34 3.59 2.64 -4.51
CA MET A 34 3.30 1.72 -5.61
C MET A 34 3.90 2.20 -6.94
N SER A 35 4.82 3.16 -6.91
CA SER A 35 5.49 3.68 -8.11
C SER A 35 6.16 2.59 -8.96
N GLY A 36 6.68 1.55 -8.30
CA GLY A 36 7.30 0.39 -8.94
C GLY A 36 6.39 -0.83 -9.15
N VAL A 37 5.10 -0.75 -8.83
CA VAL A 37 4.17 -1.90 -8.96
C VAL A 37 3.55 -1.92 -10.34
N GLU A 38 3.94 -2.90 -11.16
CA GLU A 38 3.52 -3.01 -12.56
C GLU A 38 2.13 -3.62 -12.71
N PHE A 39 1.80 -4.55 -11.80
CA PHE A 39 0.57 -5.31 -11.82
C PHE A 39 0.15 -5.71 -10.39
N CYS A 40 -1.15 -5.78 -10.14
CA CYS A 40 -1.73 -6.25 -8.89
C CYS A 40 -3.02 -7.02 -9.20
N ASP A 41 -3.08 -8.32 -8.88
CA ASP A 41 -4.28 -9.14 -9.07
C ASP A 41 -5.21 -9.09 -7.84
N SER A 42 -6.30 -9.86 -7.88
CA SER A 42 -7.25 -9.94 -6.77
C SER A 42 -6.63 -10.49 -5.46
N THR A 43 -5.61 -11.33 -5.55
CA THR A 43 -4.87 -11.86 -4.39
C THR A 43 -4.09 -10.74 -3.72
N GLY A 44 -3.37 -9.94 -4.50
CA GLY A 44 -2.66 -8.75 -4.03
C GLY A 44 -3.60 -7.75 -3.35
N MET A 45 -4.73 -7.45 -3.99
CA MET A 45 -5.73 -6.52 -3.45
C MET A 45 -6.32 -7.02 -2.12
N ASN A 46 -6.55 -8.33 -1.98
CA ASN A 46 -7.00 -8.93 -0.72
C ASN A 46 -5.99 -8.80 0.41
N VAL A 47 -4.68 -8.88 0.11
CA VAL A 47 -3.62 -8.63 1.09
C VAL A 47 -3.68 -7.18 1.59
N LEU A 48 -3.81 -6.22 0.68
CA LEU A 48 -3.92 -4.79 1.02
C LEU A 48 -5.17 -4.51 1.87
N LEU A 49 -6.31 -5.09 1.49
CA LEU A 49 -7.56 -4.94 2.25
C LEU A 49 -7.45 -5.54 3.65
N SER A 50 -6.79 -6.69 3.78
CA SER A 50 -6.58 -7.35 5.07
C SER A 50 -5.67 -6.49 5.97
N ALA A 51 -4.62 -5.89 5.41
CA ALA A 51 -3.74 -4.99 6.13
C ALA A 51 -4.48 -3.70 6.57
N LEU A 52 -5.29 -3.11 5.69
CA LEU A 52 -6.12 -1.94 6.02
C LEU A 52 -7.08 -2.23 7.17
N LYS A 53 -7.76 -3.38 7.15
CA LYS A 53 -8.66 -3.79 8.25
C LYS A 53 -7.92 -3.87 9.58
N ARG A 54 -6.76 -4.54 9.61
CA ARG A 54 -5.92 -4.64 10.82
C ARG A 54 -5.43 -3.28 11.32
N MET A 55 -5.08 -2.36 10.42
CA MET A 55 -4.73 -0.98 10.79
C MET A 55 -5.91 -0.26 11.42
N ARG A 56 -7.10 -0.36 10.82
CA ARG A 56 -8.32 0.30 11.32
C ARG A 56 -8.77 -0.23 12.68
N GLU A 57 -8.64 -1.54 12.93
CA GLU A 57 -9.00 -2.18 14.20
C GLU A 57 -8.22 -1.60 15.40
N ARG A 58 -7.05 -1.02 15.17
CA ARG A 58 -6.23 -0.34 16.18
C ARG A 58 -6.23 1.19 16.07
N GLY A 59 -7.09 1.75 15.23
CA GLY A 59 -7.20 3.21 15.03
C GLY A 59 -6.19 3.82 14.05
N GLY A 60 -5.42 3.00 13.32
CA GLY A 60 -4.49 3.45 12.29
C GLY A 60 -5.07 3.46 10.87
N ALA A 61 -4.27 3.95 9.91
CA ALA A 61 -4.63 4.08 8.50
C ALA A 61 -3.61 3.42 7.55
N LEU A 62 -4.10 2.81 6.47
CA LEU A 62 -3.29 2.33 5.36
C LEU A 62 -3.67 3.10 4.10
N GLU A 63 -2.68 3.73 3.47
CA GLU A 63 -2.87 4.57 2.28
C GLU A 63 -1.95 4.13 1.14
N VAL A 64 -2.34 4.48 -0.08
CA VAL A 64 -1.62 4.12 -1.31
C VAL A 64 -1.07 5.39 -1.94
N ALA A 65 0.19 5.38 -2.33
CA ALA A 65 0.84 6.47 -3.04
C ALA A 65 1.37 6.00 -4.39
N SER A 66 1.34 6.89 -5.38
CA SER A 66 1.95 6.70 -6.70
C SER A 66 1.51 5.43 -7.45
N PRO A 67 0.24 4.98 -7.42
CA PRO A 67 -0.13 3.77 -8.15
C PRO A 67 0.01 4.00 -9.66
N ARG A 68 0.71 3.09 -10.34
CA ARG A 68 0.78 3.10 -11.82
C ARG A 68 -0.62 3.02 -12.43
N PRO A 69 -0.84 3.53 -13.66
CA PRO A 69 -2.17 3.59 -14.27
C PRO A 69 -2.94 2.27 -14.29
N ALA A 70 -2.26 1.14 -14.48
CA ALA A 70 -2.87 -0.20 -14.45
C ALA A 70 -3.45 -0.52 -13.06
N VAL A 71 -2.67 -0.33 -12.01
CA VAL A 71 -3.09 -0.55 -10.61
C VAL A 71 -4.19 0.42 -10.20
N ARG A 72 -4.06 1.71 -10.57
CA ARG A 72 -5.11 2.72 -10.33
C ARG A 72 -6.44 2.33 -10.99
N LYS A 73 -6.39 1.85 -12.23
CA LYS A 73 -7.61 1.40 -12.93
C LYS A 73 -8.25 0.21 -12.22
N ILE A 74 -7.46 -0.73 -11.70
CA ILE A 74 -7.97 -1.87 -10.94
C ILE A 74 -8.65 -1.38 -9.65
N LEU A 75 -8.02 -0.45 -8.90
CA LEU A 75 -8.63 0.17 -7.71
C LEU A 75 -10.00 0.79 -8.06
N GLN A 76 -10.08 1.55 -9.14
CA GLN A 76 -11.33 2.21 -9.57
C GLN A 76 -12.41 1.23 -10.02
N VAL A 77 -12.06 0.25 -10.86
CA VAL A 77 -13.03 -0.75 -11.37
C VAL A 77 -13.57 -1.63 -10.24
N THR A 78 -12.76 -1.89 -9.22
CA THR A 78 -13.16 -2.66 -8.04
C THR A 78 -13.80 -1.81 -6.93
N GLY A 79 -13.86 -0.48 -7.10
CA GLY A 79 -14.36 0.46 -6.10
C GLY A 79 -13.48 0.62 -4.85
N LEU A 80 -12.26 0.08 -4.89
CA LEU A 80 -11.31 0.12 -3.78
C LEU A 80 -10.62 1.48 -3.64
N ASP A 81 -10.68 2.33 -4.67
CA ASP A 81 -10.31 3.75 -4.59
C ASP A 81 -11.18 4.54 -3.60
N SER A 82 -12.39 4.08 -3.29
CA SER A 82 -13.23 4.65 -2.21
C SER A 82 -12.89 4.10 -0.82
N VAL A 83 -12.16 2.99 -0.76
CA VAL A 83 -11.80 2.28 0.48
C VAL A 83 -10.44 2.75 1.00
N PHE A 84 -9.50 3.01 0.10
CA PHE A 84 -8.16 3.53 0.39
C PHE A 84 -8.10 5.03 0.14
N THR A 85 -7.34 5.76 0.96
CA THR A 85 -6.81 7.06 0.55
C THR A 85 -5.75 6.80 -0.52
N VAL A 86 -5.92 7.39 -1.71
CA VAL A 86 -4.98 7.24 -2.83
C VAL A 86 -4.36 8.59 -3.16
N HIS A 87 -3.04 8.65 -3.05
CA HIS A 87 -2.22 9.82 -3.37
C HIS A 87 -1.56 9.66 -4.73
N ASP A 88 -1.42 10.77 -5.46
CA ASP A 88 -0.70 10.79 -6.74
C ASP A 88 0.82 10.60 -6.54
N THR A 89 1.35 11.00 -5.39
CA THR A 89 2.76 10.85 -4.98
C THR A 89 2.85 10.47 -3.50
N ILE A 90 4.04 10.14 -3.01
CA ILE A 90 4.27 9.99 -1.57
C ILE A 90 4.04 11.36 -0.90
N PRO A 91 3.26 11.45 0.20
CA PRO A 91 3.09 12.70 0.95
C PRO A 91 4.44 13.25 1.42
N ALA A 92 4.66 14.55 1.24
CA ALA A 92 5.97 15.18 1.47
C ALA A 92 6.42 15.08 2.93
N GLU A 93 5.47 15.09 3.88
CA GLU A 93 5.73 14.94 5.31
C GLU A 93 6.25 13.56 5.72
N LEU A 94 6.10 12.55 4.84
CA LEU A 94 6.59 11.19 5.04
C LEU A 94 7.91 10.91 4.31
N LEU A 95 8.38 11.86 3.48
CA LEU A 95 9.69 11.75 2.86
C LEU A 95 10.76 12.06 3.92
N PRO A 96 11.88 11.32 3.93
CA PRO A 96 13.01 11.71 4.76
C PRO A 96 13.40 13.14 4.40
N ALA A 97 13.61 14.00 5.41
CA ALA A 97 14.10 15.35 5.17
C ALA A 97 15.38 15.25 4.35
N GLU A 98 15.35 15.73 3.10
CA GLU A 98 16.54 15.84 2.29
C GLU A 98 17.47 16.80 3.05
N HIS A 99 18.55 16.28 3.63
CA HIS A 99 19.61 17.12 4.15
C HIS A 99 20.28 17.75 2.93
N PRO A 100 20.17 19.08 2.69
CA PRO A 100 21.00 19.71 1.69
C PRO A 100 22.45 19.57 2.15
N GLY A 101 23.25 18.84 1.38
CA GLY A 101 24.69 18.77 1.53
C GLY A 101 25.37 20.09 1.17
#